data_AF-A0A972ZNB9-F1
#
_entry.id   AF-A0A972ZNB9-F1
#
_cell.length_a   1.000
_cell.length_b   1.000
_cell.length_c   1.000
_cell.angle_alpha   90.00
_cell.angle_beta   90.00
_cell.angle_gamma   90.00
#
_symmetry.space_group_name_H-M   'P 1'
#
loop_
_entity.id
_entity.type
_entity.pdbx_description
1 polymer ?
#
loop_
_entity_poly.entity_id
_entity_poly.type
_entity_poly.pdbx_seq_one_letter_code
_entity_poly.pdbx_strand_id
1 'polypeptide(L)' 'MGGPVGALLKERGQTVAVSESAAGGLISASLLSIPGASAYFMGGGG' A
#
# COMPACT_ATOMS: atom_id res chain seq x y z
N MET A 1 -5.50 8.66 4.86
CA MET A 1 -4.39 9.62 4.62
C MET A 1 -3.16 8.90 4.02
N GLY A 2 -3.28 8.22 2.87
CA GLY A 2 -2.14 7.52 2.23
C GLY A 2 -1.63 8.13 0.91
N GLY A 3 -2.36 9.10 0.36
CA GLY A 3 -2.10 9.69 -0.97
C GLY A 3 -0.68 10.26 -1.18
N PRO A 4 -0.10 11.02 -0.23
CA PRO A 4 1.24 11.59 -0.41
C PRO A 4 2.36 10.55 -0.47
N VAL A 5 2.24 9.47 0.32
CA VAL A 5 3.26 8.41 0.40
C VAL A 5 3.23 7.53 -0.85
N GLY A 6 2.03 7.15 -1.33
CA GLY A 6 1.90 6.36 -2.55
C GLY A 6 2.46 7.06 -3.80
N ALA A 7 2.27 8.38 -3.90
CA ALA A 7 2.84 9.18 -4.99
C ALA A 7 4.37 9.17 -4.97
N LEU A 8 4.99 9.35 -3.79
CA LEU A 8 6.45 9.34 -3.64
C LEU A 8 7.07 7.97 -3.93
N LEU A 9 6.45 6.89 -3.46
CA LEU A 9 6.90 5.52 -3.75
C LEU A 9 6.87 5.26 -5.26
N LYS A 10 5.79 5.67 -5.92
CA LYS A 10 5.66 5.54 -7.38
C LYS A 10 6.70 6.38 -8.13
N GLU A 11 6.92 7.64 -7.75
CA GLU A 11 7.92 8.52 -8.36
C GLU A 11 9.33 7.94 -8.26
N ARG A 12 9.64 7.29 -7.14
CA ARG A 12 10.95 6.67 -6.89
C ARG A 12 11.06 5.22 -7.39
N GLY A 13 10.00 4.66 -7.97
CA GLY A 13 9.96 3.25 -8.38
C GLY A 13 10.10 2.26 -7.22
N GLN A 14 9.72 2.67 -6.01
CA GLN A 14 9.81 1.86 -4.80
C GLN A 14 8.48 1.15 -4.52
N THR A 15 8.57 -0.03 -3.92
CA THR A 15 7.40 -0.81 -3.52
C THR A 15 7.35 -1.00 -2.01
N VAL A 16 6.14 -1.25 -1.50
CA VAL A 16 5.85 -1.50 -0.08
C VAL A 16 4.96 -2.73 0.04
N ALA A 17 5.28 -3.59 1.01
CA ALA A 17 4.44 -4.70 1.45
C ALA A 17 4.03 -4.42 2.91
N VAL A 18 2.81 -4.81 3.28
CA VAL A 18 2.30 -4.62 4.64
C VAL A 18 2.05 -5.99 5.24
N SER A 19 2.54 -6.24 6.46
CA SER A 19 2.16 -7.43 7.21
C SER A 19 1.17 -7.06 8.31
N GLU A 20 -0.03 -7.66 8.27
CA GLU A 20 -1.12 -7.34 9.19
C GLU A 20 -1.51 -8.61 9.96
N SER A 21 -1.31 -8.59 11.27
CA SER A 21 -1.65 -9.74 12.13
C SER A 21 -3.11 -9.67 12.61
N ALA A 22 -3.50 -8.63 13.36
CA ALA A 22 -4.85 -8.50 13.93
C ALA A 22 -5.75 -7.48 13.18
N ALA A 23 -5.19 -6.70 12.25
CA ALA A 23 -5.91 -5.63 11.55
C ALA A 23 -6.80 -6.14 10.40
N GLY A 24 -6.78 -7.43 10.09
CA GLY A 24 -7.71 -8.04 9.12
C GLY A 24 -7.55 -7.54 7.69
N GLY A 25 -6.39 -6.98 7.33
CA GLY A 25 -6.15 -6.44 5.98
C GLY A 25 -6.69 -5.03 5.77
N LEU A 26 -7.12 -4.32 6.82
CA LEU A 26 -7.70 -2.98 6.69
C LEU A 26 -6.69 -1.94 6.18
N ILE A 27 -5.40 -2.07 6.53
CA ILE A 27 -4.35 -1.18 6.00
C ILE A 27 -4.11 -1.49 4.52
N SER A 28 -4.01 -2.77 4.16
CA SER A 28 -3.89 -3.22 2.77
C SER A 28 -5.09 -2.75 1.93
N ALA A 29 -6.31 -2.88 2.45
CA ALA A 29 -7.53 -2.41 1.80
C ALA A 29 -7.54 -0.88 1.62
N SER A 30 -7.08 -0.14 2.61
CA SER A 30 -6.97 1.31 2.55
C SER A 30 -5.95 1.76 1.50
N LEU A 31 -4.81 1.07 1.38
CA LEU A 31 -3.82 1.33 0.34
C LEU A 31 -4.35 0.98 -1.06
N LEU A 32 -4.99 -0.19 -1.21
CA LEU A 32 -5.59 -0.63 -2.47
C LEU A 32 -6.72 0.28 -2.96
N SER A 33 -7.41 0.99 -2.06
CA SER A 33 -8.41 1.99 -2.43
C SER A 33 -7.85 3.22 -3.14
N ILE A 34 -6.54 3.44 -3.11
CA ILE A 34 -5.88 4.56 -3.78
C ILE A 34 -5.69 4.22 -5.27
N PRO A 35 -6.18 5.04 -6.21
CA PRO A 35 -5.96 4.82 -7.63
C PRO A 35 -4.46 4.68 -7.97
N GLY A 36 -4.11 3.60 -8.66
CA GLY A 36 -2.72 3.31 -9.03
C GLY A 36 -1.87 2.66 -7.93
N ALA A 37 -2.49 2.17 -6.85
CA ALA A 37 -1.80 1.45 -5.77
C ALA A 37 -0.98 0.25 -6.25
N SER A 38 -1.39 -0.44 -7.31
CA SER A 38 -0.65 -1.56 -7.88
C SER A 38 0.77 -1.22 -8.37
N ALA A 39 1.08 0.06 -8.59
CA ALA A 39 2.41 0.50 -8.99
C ALA A 39 3.43 0.50 -7.83
N TYR A 40 2.96 0.48 -6.58
CA TYR A 40 3.82 0.56 -5.41
C TYR A 40 3.43 -0.40 -4.27
N PHE A 41 2.25 -1.01 -4.26
CA PHE A 41 1.82 -1.97 -3.25
C PHE A 41 2.01 -3.41 -3.75
N MET A 42 2.87 -4.15 -3.06
CA MET A 42 3.26 -5.53 -3.41
C MET A 42 2.31 -6.59 -2.84
N GLY A 43 1.57 -6.28 -1.78
CA GLY A 43 0.67 -7.24 -1.13
C GLY A 43 0.68 -7.17 0.39
N GLY A 44 -0.35 -7.80 0.96
CA GLY A 44 -0.53 -7.97 2.41
C GLY A 44 -0.18 -9.39 2.84
N GLY A 45 0.69 -9.56 3.84
CA GLY A 45 1.09 -10.87 4.38
C GLY A 45 0.65 -11.05 5.84
N GLY A 46 -0.02 -12.16 6.15
CA GLY A 46 -0.29 -12.60 7.52
C GLY A 46 0.92 -13.27 8.15
#